data_AF-C4YBK5-F1
#
_entry.id   AF-C4YBK5-F1
#
_cell.length_a   1.000
_cell.length_b   1.000
_cell.length_c   1.000
_cell.angle_alpha   90.00
_cell.angle_beta   90.00
_cell.angle_gamma   90.00
#
_symmetry.space_group_name_H-M   'P 1'
#
loop_
_entity.id
_entity.type
_entity.pdbx_description
1 polymer ?
#
loop_
_entity_poly.entity_id
_entity_poly.type
_entity_poly.pdbx_seq_one_letter_code
_entity_poly.pdbx_strand_id
1 'polypeptide(L)'
;MCCQQTVHASTHVVPPRACKHSCHTLSCIQPVYTEPHSSHRILSPQAILFGNLIMTMSEKVVTDPIVVHRSSIGRRALAISVTFLLFVISKFFLAQKVDVFRDESENPFEVLAEALKINLAGNWSQRYTSEAHLPGTNFGLVQWTRDKFEEYGLDASIDTYDIYVSYPESHALNLLSSSGKVLYEAPLKEDVIAEDSTSSGDDLVPTFLSYGANGNVTAQYVYVNYGRKEDFERLKELGVEVEGKIAVARYGAIFRGLKVKFAQEHGAVGVLLYTDPGDDGGVTPANGFKQYPHGPARHESSVQRGSVQFLGGIGAAPGDPTTPGYASKGDVERKDPHDSIGKIPVLPISYREVKPILAKLNGKGVKAPKEWRGELEGYDYHIGPNTDVELNLYSNQTFKITPLWNVYGKIEGEKKDEVIVIGNHRDAWIKGGAGDPNSGSAVLIEIARALGELKKSGYKFPTHNNLAEL
;
A
#
# COMPACT_ATOMS: atom_id res chain seq x y z
N MET A 1 -19.01 45.34 37.10
CA MET A 1 -20.38 44.98 37.55
C MET A 1 -20.55 43.50 37.27
N CYS A 2 -20.17 42.60 38.19
CA CYS A 2 -21.00 41.97 39.25
C CYS A 2 -22.30 41.36 38.68
N CYS A 3 -22.64 40.07 38.82
CA CYS A 3 -22.30 38.97 39.73
C CYS A 3 -22.53 37.63 38.96
N GLN A 4 -21.63 36.65 38.89
CA GLN A 4 -21.40 35.52 39.83
C GLN A 4 -22.57 35.08 40.73
N GLN A 5 -23.04 33.83 40.56
CA GLN A 5 -23.24 32.94 41.71
C GLN A 5 -23.14 31.45 41.31
N THR A 6 -22.14 30.83 41.90
CA THR A 6 -21.83 29.40 42.05
C THR A 6 -22.63 28.79 43.19
N VAL A 7 -22.91 27.48 43.13
CA VAL A 7 -23.06 26.61 44.31
C VAL A 7 -22.46 25.22 44.02
N HIS A 8 -21.35 24.89 44.71
CA HIS A 8 -20.88 23.54 45.05
C HIS A 8 -21.80 22.96 46.17
N ALA A 9 -22.01 21.65 46.40
CA ALA A 9 -20.99 20.64 46.73
C ALA A 9 -21.64 19.25 47.04
N SER A 10 -20.87 18.18 46.79
CA SER A 10 -20.66 16.98 47.67
C SER A 10 -21.77 15.91 47.87
N THR A 11 -21.66 14.77 47.19
CA THR A 11 -21.22 13.42 47.66
C THR A 11 -22.15 12.63 48.60
N HIS A 12 -22.71 11.51 48.11
CA HIS A 12 -22.35 10.16 48.59
C HIS A 12 -22.82 9.03 47.65
N VAL A 13 -22.07 7.94 47.73
CA VAL A 13 -21.94 6.77 46.83
C VAL A 13 -22.75 5.60 47.38
N VAL A 14 -23.24 4.69 46.50
CA VAL A 14 -23.10 3.21 46.52
C VAL A 14 -23.94 2.60 45.37
N PRO A 15 -23.49 1.51 44.69
CA PRO A 15 -23.73 1.26 43.26
C PRO A 15 -24.66 0.07 42.97
N PRO A 16 -25.07 -0.16 41.70
CA PRO A 16 -25.51 -1.47 41.26
C PRO A 16 -24.43 -2.22 40.46
N ARG A 17 -24.33 -3.49 40.84
CA ARG A 17 -23.44 -4.58 40.43
C ARG A 17 -23.28 -4.79 38.92
N ALA A 18 -22.01 -4.85 38.51
CA ALA A 18 -21.34 -5.91 37.74
C ALA A 18 -22.15 -6.71 36.70
N CYS A 19 -21.94 -6.39 35.42
CA CYS A 19 -21.83 -7.39 34.36
C CYS A 19 -20.36 -7.45 33.92
N LYS A 20 -19.67 -8.52 34.29
CA LYS A 20 -18.34 -8.88 33.78
C LYS A 20 -18.49 -9.34 32.34
N HIS A 21 -17.93 -8.62 31.37
CA HIS A 21 -17.40 -9.21 30.13
C HIS A 21 -16.06 -8.53 29.85
N SER A 22 -15.02 -9.35 29.87
CA SER A 22 -13.62 -9.02 29.64
C SER A 22 -13.40 -8.59 28.19
N CYS A 23 -13.05 -7.34 27.96
CA CYS A 23 -12.40 -6.92 26.71
C CYS A 23 -10.94 -7.38 26.77
N HIS A 24 -10.67 -8.55 26.19
CA HIS A 24 -9.31 -9.02 25.96
C HIS A 24 -8.65 -8.14 24.89
N THR A 25 -7.47 -7.65 25.27
CA THR A 25 -6.36 -7.23 24.42
C THR A 25 -6.30 -7.97 23.09
N LEU A 26 -6.34 -7.22 21.98
CA LEU A 26 -5.90 -7.69 20.65
C LEU A 26 -4.39 -7.97 20.73
N SER A 27 -4.03 -9.22 21.01
CA SER A 27 -2.67 -9.70 20.77
C SER A 27 -2.50 -9.92 19.27
N CYS A 28 -1.52 -9.24 18.69
CA CYS A 28 -0.97 -9.58 17.38
C CYS A 28 -0.64 -11.07 17.35
N ILE A 29 -1.28 -11.81 16.45
CA ILE A 29 -0.96 -13.21 16.18
C ILE A 29 0.39 -13.24 15.47
N GLN A 30 1.42 -13.72 16.15
CA GLN A 30 2.69 -14.08 15.52
C GLN A 30 2.51 -15.37 14.70
N PRO A 31 3.08 -15.48 13.49
CA PRO A 31 3.14 -16.76 12.79
C PRO A 31 4.18 -17.66 13.48
N VAL A 32 3.72 -18.81 13.99
CA VAL A 32 4.56 -19.91 14.43
C VAL A 32 5.13 -20.59 13.19
N TYR A 33 6.44 -20.45 12.96
CA TYR A 33 7.17 -21.21 11.95
C TYR A 33 7.50 -22.61 12.50
N THR A 34 6.99 -23.65 11.86
CA THR A 34 7.42 -25.03 12.08
C THR A 34 8.45 -25.44 11.03
N GLU A 35 9.59 -25.96 11.46
CA GLU A 35 10.67 -26.50 10.60
C GLU A 35 10.22 -27.71 9.77
N PRO A 36 10.77 -27.91 8.55
CA PRO A 36 10.58 -29.14 7.81
C PRO A 36 11.70 -30.16 8.10
N HIS A 37 11.29 -31.36 8.54
CA HIS A 37 12.14 -32.54 8.56
C HIS A 37 12.40 -33.09 7.15
N SER A 38 13.65 -33.45 6.89
CA SER A 38 14.16 -34.15 5.71
C SER A 38 13.67 -35.61 5.59
N SER A 39 13.44 -36.11 4.37
CA SER A 39 14.19 -37.26 3.79
C SER A 39 13.60 -37.83 2.47
N HIS A 40 14.50 -38.03 1.50
CA HIS A 40 14.53 -39.02 0.37
C HIS A 40 13.36 -39.04 -0.66
N ARG A 41 13.55 -39.24 -1.98
CA ARG A 41 14.49 -40.11 -2.72
C ARG A 41 14.50 -39.73 -4.22
N ILE A 42 15.65 -39.89 -4.87
CA ILE A 42 15.93 -39.63 -6.29
C ILE A 42 15.61 -40.88 -7.14
N LEU A 43 14.97 -40.71 -8.30
CA LEU A 43 15.06 -41.64 -9.44
C LEU A 43 14.98 -40.86 -10.78
N SER A 44 15.77 -41.32 -11.75
CA SER A 44 16.14 -40.70 -13.04
C SER A 44 15.08 -40.84 -14.16
N PRO A 45 15.20 -40.07 -15.27
CA PRO A 45 14.42 -40.30 -16.48
C PRO A 45 15.17 -41.14 -17.53
N GLN A 46 14.45 -42.07 -18.18
CA GLN A 46 14.87 -42.74 -19.42
C GLN A 46 14.22 -42.08 -20.65
N ALA A 47 15.01 -42.01 -21.71
CA ALA A 47 14.69 -41.51 -23.04
C ALA A 47 13.89 -42.50 -23.89
N ILE A 48 13.04 -42.01 -24.81
CA ILE A 48 12.67 -42.70 -26.05
C ILE A 48 12.63 -41.67 -27.20
N LEU A 49 13.17 -42.10 -28.34
CA LEU A 49 13.50 -41.35 -29.55
C LEU A 49 12.57 -41.73 -30.73
N PHE A 50 12.59 -40.86 -31.75
CA PHE A 50 12.13 -41.00 -33.16
C PHE A 50 10.62 -40.95 -33.46
N GLY A 51 10.14 -40.29 -34.53
CA GLY A 51 10.84 -39.69 -35.66
C GLY A 51 9.92 -38.82 -36.55
N ASN A 52 10.57 -38.09 -37.46
CA ASN A 52 10.02 -37.12 -38.42
C ASN A 52 9.21 -37.75 -39.56
N LEU A 53 8.23 -37.01 -40.09
CA LEU A 53 7.87 -37.10 -41.52
C LEU A 53 7.37 -35.74 -42.05
N ILE A 54 8.07 -35.22 -43.05
CA ILE A 54 7.69 -34.09 -43.90
C ILE A 54 7.10 -34.68 -45.19
N MET A 55 5.98 -34.17 -45.70
CA MET A 55 5.74 -34.18 -47.15
C MET A 55 4.84 -33.04 -47.65
N THR A 56 5.30 -32.51 -48.77
CA THR A 56 4.93 -31.40 -49.64
C THR A 56 3.53 -31.44 -50.26
N MET A 57 2.97 -30.24 -50.54
CA MET A 57 1.82 -30.04 -51.45
C MET A 57 2.29 -29.83 -52.91
N SER A 58 1.48 -30.29 -53.86
CA SER A 58 1.59 -29.95 -55.29
C SER A 58 0.19 -29.93 -55.94
N GLU A 59 -0.09 -28.86 -56.69
CA GLU A 59 -1.30 -28.62 -57.48
C GLU A 59 -1.28 -29.39 -58.81
N LYS A 60 -2.46 -29.80 -59.32
CA LYS A 60 -2.75 -29.86 -60.77
C LYS A 60 -4.23 -29.63 -61.08
N VAL A 61 -4.44 -29.11 -62.29
CA VAL A 61 -5.59 -28.41 -62.87
C VAL A 61 -6.25 -29.26 -63.97
N VAL A 62 -7.59 -29.21 -64.03
CA VAL A 62 -8.56 -29.33 -65.17
C VAL A 62 -8.73 -30.67 -65.94
N THR A 63 -9.99 -31.11 -66.05
CA THR A 63 -10.77 -31.28 -67.31
C THR A 63 -12.20 -31.78 -67.04
N ASP A 64 -13.20 -31.06 -67.56
CA ASP A 64 -14.58 -31.52 -67.90
C ASP A 64 -14.58 -32.04 -69.37
N PRO A 65 -15.62 -32.70 -69.94
CA PRO A 65 -17.05 -32.68 -69.59
C PRO A 65 -17.83 -34.03 -69.76
N ILE A 66 -19.14 -34.04 -69.47
CA ILE A 66 -20.25 -34.43 -70.40
C ILE A 66 -21.60 -34.48 -69.64
N VAL A 67 -22.60 -33.86 -70.26
CA VAL A 67 -23.99 -33.68 -69.83
C VAL A 67 -24.83 -34.94 -70.09
N VAL A 68 -25.66 -35.35 -69.12
CA VAL A 68 -27.00 -35.94 -69.40
C VAL A 68 -28.01 -35.42 -68.39
N HIS A 69 -29.03 -34.75 -68.91
CA HIS A 69 -30.16 -34.19 -68.19
C HIS A 69 -31.20 -35.29 -67.92
N ARG A 70 -31.48 -35.61 -66.66
CA ARG A 70 -32.74 -36.24 -66.24
C ARG A 70 -33.28 -35.56 -64.99
N SER A 71 -34.52 -35.09 -65.13
CA SER A 71 -35.34 -34.41 -64.14
C SER A 71 -35.38 -35.12 -62.79
N SER A 72 -34.97 -34.44 -61.71
CA SER A 72 -35.25 -34.87 -60.33
C SER A 72 -35.51 -33.70 -59.38
N ILE A 73 -36.19 -32.66 -59.88
CA ILE A 73 -36.58 -31.46 -59.12
C ILE A 73 -37.38 -31.81 -57.86
N GLY A 74 -38.10 -32.94 -57.83
CA GLY A 74 -38.82 -33.42 -56.64
C GLY A 74 -37.97 -34.06 -55.53
N ARG A 75 -36.76 -34.58 -55.82
CA ARG A 75 -35.94 -35.27 -54.81
C ARG A 75 -34.91 -34.36 -54.13
N ARG A 76 -34.43 -33.32 -54.83
CA ARG A 76 -33.49 -32.34 -54.24
C ARG A 76 -34.17 -31.37 -53.27
N ALA A 77 -35.41 -30.96 -53.53
CA ALA A 77 -36.19 -30.11 -52.62
C ALA A 77 -36.55 -30.83 -51.29
N LEU A 78 -36.82 -32.13 -51.36
CA LEU A 78 -37.10 -32.95 -50.18
C LEU A 78 -35.84 -33.19 -49.33
N ALA A 79 -34.69 -33.45 -49.98
CA ALA A 79 -33.41 -33.62 -49.28
C ALA A 79 -32.98 -32.33 -48.57
N ILE A 80 -33.08 -31.17 -49.23
CA ILE A 80 -32.74 -29.86 -48.63
C ILE A 80 -33.68 -29.53 -47.46
N SER A 81 -34.98 -29.82 -47.57
CA SER A 81 -35.93 -29.60 -46.47
C SER A 81 -35.66 -30.51 -45.28
N VAL A 82 -35.29 -31.78 -45.50
CA VAL A 82 -34.95 -32.71 -44.43
C VAL A 82 -33.62 -32.35 -43.76
N THR A 83 -32.61 -31.91 -44.51
CA THR A 83 -31.34 -31.44 -43.92
C THR A 83 -31.52 -30.13 -43.15
N PHE A 84 -32.35 -29.21 -43.63
CA PHE A 84 -32.67 -27.98 -42.91
C PHE A 84 -33.48 -28.27 -41.65
N LEU A 85 -34.45 -29.18 -41.72
CA LEU A 85 -35.22 -29.61 -40.55
C LEU A 85 -34.33 -30.34 -39.54
N LEU A 86 -33.41 -31.20 -39.97
CA LEU A 86 -32.44 -31.86 -39.10
C LEU A 86 -31.43 -30.87 -38.50
N PHE A 87 -31.06 -29.80 -39.21
CA PHE A 87 -30.19 -28.74 -38.70
C PHE A 87 -30.92 -27.84 -37.70
N VAL A 88 -32.19 -27.53 -37.94
CA VAL A 88 -33.05 -26.81 -37.00
C VAL A 88 -33.32 -27.68 -35.77
N ILE A 89 -33.63 -28.96 -35.94
CA ILE A 89 -33.80 -29.93 -34.85
C ILE A 89 -32.49 -30.12 -34.10
N SER A 90 -31.32 -30.20 -34.77
CA SER A 90 -30.04 -30.31 -34.06
C SER A 90 -29.68 -29.04 -33.32
N LYS A 91 -29.99 -27.85 -33.86
CA LYS A 91 -29.88 -26.55 -33.16
C LYS A 91 -30.88 -26.45 -32.01
N PHE A 92 -32.07 -27.01 -32.15
CA PHE A 92 -33.10 -27.04 -31.10
C PHE A 92 -32.72 -28.03 -29.99
N PHE A 93 -32.13 -29.18 -30.32
CA PHE A 93 -31.57 -30.12 -29.36
C PHE A 93 -30.22 -29.66 -28.80
N LEU A 94 -29.43 -28.84 -29.50
CA LEU A 94 -28.25 -28.17 -28.95
C LEU A 94 -28.67 -27.06 -28.00
N ALA A 95 -29.67 -26.25 -28.37
CA ALA A 95 -30.24 -25.22 -27.50
C ALA A 95 -30.90 -25.85 -26.28
N GLN A 96 -31.68 -26.93 -26.46
CA GLN A 96 -32.22 -27.70 -25.35
C GLN A 96 -31.14 -28.43 -24.55
N LYS A 97 -30.04 -28.93 -25.15
CA LYS A 97 -28.90 -29.50 -24.38
C LYS A 97 -28.09 -28.45 -23.62
N VAL A 98 -28.12 -27.19 -24.05
CA VAL A 98 -27.55 -26.07 -23.30
C VAL A 98 -28.50 -25.60 -22.19
N ASP A 99 -29.81 -25.84 -22.36
CA ASP A 99 -30.85 -25.65 -21.32
C ASP A 99 -31.18 -26.93 -20.52
N VAL A 100 -30.40 -28.01 -20.65
CA VAL A 100 -30.53 -29.20 -19.79
C VAL A 100 -29.89 -28.87 -18.45
N PHE A 101 -30.74 -28.45 -17.50
CA PHE A 101 -30.51 -28.43 -16.06
C PHE A 101 -29.15 -27.86 -15.65
N ARG A 102 -28.99 -26.54 -15.76
CA ARG A 102 -28.06 -25.85 -14.86
C ARG A 102 -28.76 -25.80 -13.50
N ASP A 103 -28.35 -26.67 -12.59
CA ASP A 103 -28.94 -26.81 -11.27
C ASP A 103 -29.00 -25.43 -10.59
N GLU A 104 -30.21 -24.99 -10.20
CA GLU A 104 -30.44 -23.71 -9.51
C GLU A 104 -29.88 -23.70 -8.08
N SER A 105 -28.99 -24.65 -7.72
CA SER A 105 -28.39 -24.74 -6.40
C SER A 105 -26.90 -25.10 -6.39
N GLU A 106 -26.11 -24.69 -7.39
CA GLU A 106 -24.66 -24.67 -7.16
C GLU A 106 -24.38 -23.77 -5.95
N ASN A 107 -23.90 -24.40 -4.88
CA ASN A 107 -23.57 -23.72 -3.64
C ASN A 107 -22.60 -22.57 -3.97
N PRO A 108 -22.93 -21.30 -3.67
CA PRO A 108 -22.08 -20.17 -4.04
C PRO A 108 -20.65 -20.32 -3.50
N PHE A 109 -20.49 -20.97 -2.34
CA PHE A 109 -19.18 -21.28 -1.79
C PHE A 109 -18.39 -22.27 -2.63
N GLU A 110 -19.04 -23.27 -3.23
CA GLU A 110 -18.37 -24.23 -4.09
C GLU A 110 -17.90 -23.57 -5.39
N VAL A 111 -18.73 -22.70 -5.98
CA VAL A 111 -18.35 -21.92 -7.17
C VAL A 111 -17.16 -21.00 -6.87
N LEU A 112 -17.19 -20.29 -5.74
CA LEU A 112 -16.08 -19.43 -5.31
C LEU A 112 -14.82 -20.24 -5.01
N ALA A 113 -14.95 -21.35 -4.28
CA ALA A 113 -13.83 -22.22 -3.94
C ALA A 113 -13.20 -22.84 -5.20
N GLU A 114 -14.01 -23.29 -6.16
CA GLU A 114 -13.54 -23.79 -7.45
C GLU A 114 -12.81 -22.70 -8.23
N ALA A 115 -13.38 -21.51 -8.33
CA ALA A 115 -12.76 -20.38 -9.02
C ALA A 115 -11.40 -20.00 -8.40
N LEU A 116 -11.26 -20.11 -7.08
CA LEU A 116 -10.05 -19.78 -6.33
C LEU A 116 -9.03 -20.93 -6.22
N LYS A 117 -9.33 -22.13 -6.74
CA LYS A 117 -8.30 -23.18 -6.92
C LYS A 117 -7.18 -22.72 -7.85
N ILE A 118 -7.53 -21.92 -8.85
CA ILE A 118 -6.56 -21.14 -9.63
C ILE A 118 -6.30 -19.86 -8.84
N ASN A 119 -5.03 -19.57 -8.53
CA ASN A 119 -4.64 -18.35 -7.83
C ASN A 119 -3.67 -17.53 -8.70
N LEU A 120 -4.13 -16.37 -9.18
CA LEU A 120 -3.35 -15.45 -10.00
C LEU A 120 -2.85 -14.23 -9.22
N ALA A 121 -3.03 -14.18 -7.90
CA ALA A 121 -2.60 -13.04 -7.08
C ALA A 121 -1.11 -12.72 -7.23
N GLY A 122 -0.26 -13.74 -7.42
CA GLY A 122 1.16 -13.55 -7.70
C GLY A 122 1.41 -12.76 -8.99
N ASN A 123 0.64 -13.03 -10.04
CA ASN A 123 0.71 -12.31 -11.31
C ASN A 123 0.26 -10.85 -11.17
N TRP A 124 -0.83 -10.61 -10.42
CA TRP A 124 -1.32 -9.25 -10.18
C TRP A 124 -0.37 -8.44 -9.32
N SER A 125 0.21 -9.05 -8.28
CA SER A 125 1.24 -8.43 -7.46
C SER A 125 2.45 -8.05 -8.31
N GLN A 126 2.92 -8.95 -9.18
CA GLN A 126 4.02 -8.65 -10.11
C GLN A 126 3.67 -7.50 -11.07
N ARG A 127 2.43 -7.43 -11.57
CA ARG A 127 1.98 -6.34 -12.45
C ARG A 127 1.96 -4.98 -11.76
N TYR A 128 1.44 -4.90 -10.53
CA TYR A 128 1.40 -3.64 -9.80
C TYR A 128 2.81 -3.20 -9.39
N THR A 129 3.63 -4.13 -8.88
CA THR A 129 4.98 -3.83 -8.39
C THR A 129 6.01 -3.50 -9.48
N SER A 130 5.72 -3.76 -10.76
CA SER A 130 6.68 -3.58 -11.85
C SER A 130 6.89 -2.13 -12.28
N GLU A 131 6.02 -1.21 -11.87
CA GLU A 131 6.05 0.20 -12.30
C GLU A 131 5.90 1.12 -11.08
N ALA A 132 6.49 2.33 -11.13
CA ALA A 132 6.15 3.35 -10.17
C ALA A 132 4.70 3.82 -10.36
N HIS A 133 3.96 3.97 -9.25
CA HIS A 133 2.57 4.41 -9.25
C HIS A 133 2.23 5.23 -7.99
N LEU A 134 2.98 6.32 -7.81
CA LEU A 134 2.75 7.35 -6.78
C LEU A 134 1.37 8.01 -6.97
N PRO A 135 0.68 8.53 -5.93
CA PRO A 135 -0.61 9.18 -6.08
C PRO A 135 -0.65 10.22 -7.21
N GLY A 136 -1.70 10.16 -8.04
CA GLY A 136 -1.87 11.07 -9.18
C GLY A 136 -0.91 10.82 -10.35
N THR A 137 -0.21 9.68 -10.36
CA THR A 137 0.66 9.24 -11.46
C THR A 137 0.19 7.91 -12.03
N ASN A 138 0.79 7.49 -13.15
CA ASN A 138 0.55 6.20 -13.80
C ASN A 138 -0.95 5.91 -14.06
N PHE A 139 -1.59 6.74 -14.89
CA PHE A 139 -2.97 6.52 -15.32
C PHE A 139 -3.16 5.17 -16.06
N GLY A 140 -2.10 4.65 -16.69
CA GLY A 140 -2.15 3.35 -17.38
C GLY A 140 -2.50 2.21 -16.43
N LEU A 141 -1.97 2.22 -15.20
CA LEU A 141 -2.32 1.21 -14.19
C LEU A 141 -3.77 1.37 -13.68
N VAL A 142 -4.30 2.59 -13.65
CA VAL A 142 -5.73 2.88 -13.37
C VAL A 142 -6.62 2.21 -14.41
N GLN A 143 -6.30 2.42 -15.70
CA GLN A 143 -7.03 1.82 -16.81
C GLN A 143 -6.95 0.29 -16.76
N TRP A 144 -5.75 -0.26 -16.49
CA TRP A 144 -5.56 -1.70 -16.35
C TRP A 144 -6.43 -2.30 -15.24
N THR A 145 -6.50 -1.66 -14.06
CA THR A 145 -7.37 -2.12 -12.97
C THR A 145 -8.85 -2.10 -13.39
N ARG A 146 -9.31 -1.03 -14.05
CA ARG A 146 -10.68 -0.93 -14.57
C ARG A 146 -10.96 -2.06 -15.57
N ASP A 147 -10.08 -2.24 -16.54
CA ASP A 147 -10.23 -3.24 -17.60
C ASP A 147 -10.27 -4.66 -17.02
N LYS A 148 -9.52 -4.91 -15.94
CA LYS A 148 -9.61 -6.19 -15.22
C LYS A 148 -10.95 -6.41 -14.52
N PHE A 149 -11.54 -5.36 -13.95
CA PHE A 149 -12.90 -5.47 -13.42
C PHE A 149 -13.92 -5.76 -14.53
N GLU A 150 -13.82 -5.10 -15.69
CA GLU A 150 -14.68 -5.37 -16.85
C GLU A 150 -14.49 -6.79 -17.40
N GLU A 151 -13.24 -7.26 -17.52
CA GLU A 151 -12.90 -8.63 -17.93
C GLU A 151 -13.56 -9.69 -17.03
N TYR A 152 -13.67 -9.39 -15.73
CA TYR A 152 -14.33 -10.25 -14.74
C TYR A 152 -15.84 -9.97 -14.60
N GLY A 153 -16.41 -9.16 -15.47
CA GLY A 153 -17.87 -8.98 -15.58
C GLY A 153 -18.46 -8.02 -14.55
N LEU A 154 -17.64 -7.17 -13.92
CA LEU A 154 -18.10 -6.07 -13.09
C LEU A 154 -18.39 -4.85 -13.98
N ASP A 155 -19.37 -4.04 -13.59
CA ASP A 155 -19.64 -2.73 -14.19
C ASP A 155 -18.61 -1.73 -13.63
N ALA A 156 -17.60 -1.39 -14.42
CA ALA A 156 -16.43 -0.65 -13.96
C ALA A 156 -16.48 0.83 -14.35
N SER A 157 -16.01 1.69 -13.45
CA SER A 157 -15.88 3.13 -13.70
C SER A 157 -14.68 3.73 -13.01
N ILE A 158 -14.23 4.88 -13.52
CA ILE A 158 -13.16 5.68 -12.92
C ILE A 158 -13.78 6.97 -12.41
N ASP A 159 -13.53 7.29 -11.15
CA ASP A 159 -13.97 8.52 -10.51
C ASP A 159 -12.77 9.39 -10.13
N THR A 160 -12.83 10.67 -10.47
CA THR A 160 -11.70 11.59 -10.35
C THR A 160 -11.95 12.62 -9.26
N TYR A 161 -10.91 12.88 -8.46
CA TYR A 161 -10.88 13.91 -7.44
C TYR A 161 -9.62 14.76 -7.61
N ASP A 162 -9.75 16.07 -7.57
CA ASP A 162 -8.63 17.00 -7.69
C ASP A 162 -8.07 17.28 -6.30
N ILE A 163 -6.95 16.66 -5.93
CA ILE A 163 -6.44 16.66 -4.56
C ILE A 163 -5.20 17.53 -4.43
N TYR A 164 -5.07 18.29 -3.35
CA TYR A 164 -3.82 18.97 -2.99
C TYR A 164 -2.78 17.94 -2.55
N VAL A 165 -1.74 17.72 -3.36
CA VAL A 165 -0.69 16.71 -3.13
C VAL A 165 0.70 17.37 -3.21
N SER A 166 1.67 16.82 -2.47
CA SER A 166 3.07 17.22 -2.57
C SER A 166 3.96 16.13 -3.19
N TYR A 167 4.93 16.56 -3.98
CA TYR A 167 5.91 15.70 -4.67
C TYR A 167 7.33 16.18 -4.36
N PRO A 168 8.32 15.27 -4.26
CA PRO A 168 9.69 15.66 -4.01
C PRO A 168 10.26 16.40 -5.22
N GLU A 169 11.02 17.46 -4.96
CA GLU A 169 11.77 18.17 -6.01
C GLU A 169 13.27 18.08 -5.74
N SER A 170 13.72 18.51 -4.56
CA SER A 170 15.11 18.42 -4.14
C SER A 170 15.23 18.39 -2.62
N HIS A 171 16.32 17.81 -2.13
CA HIS A 171 16.62 17.74 -0.71
C HIS A 171 18.13 17.60 -0.50
N ALA A 172 18.59 17.96 0.69
CA ALA A 172 19.94 17.72 1.15
C ALA A 172 19.98 17.63 2.67
N LEU A 173 20.92 16.82 3.19
CA LEU A 173 21.18 16.74 4.61
C LEU A 173 22.69 16.66 4.84
N ASN A 174 23.21 17.68 5.53
CA ASN A 174 24.63 17.79 5.83
C ASN A 174 24.85 17.89 7.34
N LEU A 175 25.82 17.15 7.84
CA LEU A 175 26.41 17.37 9.16
C LEU A 175 27.58 18.33 9.02
N LEU A 176 27.53 19.45 9.73
CA LEU A 176 28.52 20.51 9.69
C LEU A 176 29.32 20.55 10.99
N SER A 177 30.58 20.97 10.93
CA SER A 177 31.33 21.41 12.11
C SER A 177 30.91 22.81 12.54
N SER A 178 31.30 23.22 13.75
CA SER A 178 31.18 24.60 14.24
C SER A 178 31.85 25.66 13.34
N SER A 179 32.77 25.26 12.45
CA SER A 179 33.39 26.14 11.46
C SER A 179 32.67 26.13 10.09
N GLY A 180 31.51 25.48 9.98
CA GLY A 180 30.73 25.35 8.74
C GLY A 180 31.28 24.34 7.74
N LYS A 181 32.26 23.50 8.11
CA LYS A 181 32.81 22.46 7.22
C LYS A 181 31.86 21.27 7.18
N VAL A 182 31.55 20.78 5.97
CA VAL A 182 30.82 19.51 5.78
C VAL A 182 31.65 18.34 6.32
N LEU A 183 31.13 17.67 7.34
CA LEU A 183 31.71 16.47 7.96
C LEU A 183 31.11 15.20 7.37
N TYR A 184 29.85 15.24 6.98
CA TYR A 184 29.12 14.15 6.37
C TYR A 184 27.97 14.69 5.53
N GLU A 185 27.78 14.11 4.34
CA GLU A 185 26.67 14.38 3.44
C GLU A 185 25.86 13.09 3.33
N ALA A 186 24.58 13.14 3.71
CA ALA A 186 23.71 11.97 3.65
C ALA A 186 23.27 11.74 2.19
N PRO A 187 23.38 10.50 1.66
CA PRO A 187 22.97 10.21 0.27
C PRO A 187 21.49 10.46 -0.02
N LEU A 188 20.62 10.29 0.99
CA LEU A 188 19.16 10.40 0.90
C LEU A 188 18.57 9.50 -0.19
N LYS A 189 19.17 8.32 -0.35
CA LYS A 189 18.88 7.37 -1.42
C LYS A 189 19.10 5.94 -0.95
N GLU A 190 18.12 5.07 -1.25
CA GLU A 190 18.29 3.62 -1.13
C GLU A 190 19.35 3.09 -2.11
N ASP A 191 20.01 2.01 -1.74
CA ASP A 191 20.97 1.36 -2.63
C ASP A 191 20.27 0.59 -3.76
N VAL A 192 20.95 0.51 -4.90
CA VAL A 192 20.56 -0.37 -6.00
C VAL A 192 20.99 -1.80 -5.66
N ILE A 193 20.06 -2.74 -5.74
CA ILE A 193 20.24 -4.16 -5.43
C ILE A 193 20.16 -4.95 -6.74
N ALA A 194 21.22 -5.69 -7.07
CA ALA A 194 21.33 -6.36 -8.37
C ALA A 194 20.24 -7.45 -8.57
N GLU A 195 19.83 -8.11 -7.50
CA GLU A 195 18.80 -9.15 -7.48
C GLU A 195 17.37 -8.59 -7.50
N ASP A 196 17.19 -7.29 -7.28
CA ASP A 196 15.89 -6.62 -7.25
C ASP A 196 15.82 -5.53 -8.31
N SER A 197 15.20 -5.85 -9.44
CA SER A 197 15.01 -4.90 -10.54
C SER A 197 14.18 -3.68 -10.16
N THR A 198 13.37 -3.74 -9.08
CA THR A 198 12.57 -2.61 -8.62
C THR A 198 13.39 -1.53 -7.91
N SER A 199 14.60 -1.86 -7.47
CA SER A 199 15.54 -0.96 -6.78
C SER A 199 16.34 -0.03 -7.72
N SER A 200 16.15 -0.14 -9.03
CA SER A 200 16.90 0.60 -10.06
C SER A 200 15.99 1.22 -11.11
N GLY A 201 16.52 2.15 -11.91
CA GLY A 201 15.82 2.81 -13.02
C GLY A 201 15.66 4.32 -12.83
N ASP A 202 15.12 4.97 -13.87
CA ASP A 202 14.95 6.43 -13.90
C ASP A 202 13.63 6.90 -13.25
N ASP A 203 12.77 5.95 -12.87
CA ASP A 203 11.45 6.18 -12.26
C ASP A 203 11.46 6.04 -10.72
N LEU A 204 12.64 6.01 -10.10
CA LEU A 204 12.77 5.98 -8.65
C LEU A 204 12.31 7.30 -8.03
N VAL A 205 11.42 7.20 -7.04
CA VAL A 205 10.94 8.36 -6.29
C VAL A 205 12.00 8.75 -5.25
N PRO A 206 12.48 10.00 -5.21
CA PRO A 206 13.41 10.46 -4.16
C PRO A 206 12.85 10.23 -2.75
N THR A 207 13.72 10.16 -1.73
CA THR A 207 13.27 10.04 -0.34
C THR A 207 12.62 11.35 0.10
N PHE A 208 11.40 11.29 0.64
CA PHE A 208 10.69 12.47 1.14
C PHE A 208 9.52 12.07 2.04
N LEU A 209 9.03 13.05 2.80
CA LEU A 209 7.76 12.94 3.51
C LEU A 209 6.78 13.95 2.95
N SER A 210 5.67 13.45 2.40
CA SER A 210 4.68 14.32 1.78
C SER A 210 4.02 15.22 2.84
N TYR A 211 3.67 16.43 2.45
CA TYR A 211 3.17 17.51 3.31
C TYR A 211 4.17 18.05 4.35
N GLY A 212 5.45 17.71 4.24
CA GLY A 212 6.53 18.43 4.93
C GLY A 212 6.77 19.80 4.29
N ALA A 213 7.01 20.84 5.09
CA ALA A 213 7.18 22.19 4.53
C ALA A 213 8.51 22.32 3.78
N ASN A 214 8.53 23.23 2.80
CA ASN A 214 9.78 23.62 2.15
C ASN A 214 10.62 24.46 3.12
N GLY A 215 11.93 24.25 3.14
CA GLY A 215 12.82 25.00 4.02
C GLY A 215 14.27 24.58 3.90
N ASN A 216 15.17 25.50 4.27
CA ASN A 216 16.59 25.27 4.42
C ASN A 216 17.01 25.81 5.79
N VAL A 217 17.28 24.92 6.73
CA VAL A 217 17.59 25.28 8.11
C VAL A 217 18.93 24.68 8.51
N THR A 218 19.76 25.48 9.18
CA THR A 218 20.97 25.00 9.85
C THR A 218 20.82 25.24 11.33
N ALA A 219 20.90 24.17 12.13
CA ALA A 219 20.74 24.26 13.57
C ALA A 219 21.41 23.09 14.29
N GLN A 220 21.65 23.27 15.59
CA GLN A 220 21.89 22.16 16.50
C GLN A 220 20.72 21.18 16.48
N TYR A 221 20.97 19.95 16.92
CA TYR A 221 19.98 18.89 16.90
C TYR A 221 19.96 18.11 18.21
N VAL A 222 18.80 17.52 18.49
CA VAL A 222 18.55 16.70 19.69
C VAL A 222 17.81 15.43 19.33
N TYR A 223 18.12 14.34 20.03
CA TYR A 223 17.38 13.09 19.91
C TYR A 223 16.12 13.11 20.78
N VAL A 224 14.96 12.89 20.17
CA VAL A 224 13.65 13.05 20.82
C VAL A 224 12.86 11.74 20.96
N ASN A 225 13.55 10.60 20.98
CA ASN A 225 12.92 9.28 21.04
C ASN A 225 11.91 9.06 19.89
N TYR A 226 10.68 8.66 20.21
CA TYR A 226 9.61 8.50 19.23
C TYR A 226 8.90 9.83 18.92
N GLY A 227 9.30 10.95 19.51
CA GLY A 227 8.65 12.25 19.29
C GLY A 227 7.19 12.27 19.73
N ARG A 228 6.83 11.50 20.77
CA ARG A 228 5.50 11.56 21.38
C ARG A 228 5.38 12.79 22.26
N LYS A 229 4.16 13.16 22.62
CA LYS A 229 3.91 14.27 23.54
C LYS A 229 4.66 14.07 24.87
N GLU A 230 4.62 12.86 25.41
CA GLU A 230 5.30 12.49 26.65
C GLU A 230 6.83 12.54 26.51
N ASP A 231 7.36 12.31 25.29
CA ASP A 231 8.80 12.42 25.05
C ASP A 231 9.25 13.89 25.14
N PHE A 232 8.47 14.83 24.61
CA PHE A 232 8.76 16.27 24.72
C PHE A 232 8.60 16.78 26.16
N GLU A 233 7.58 16.30 26.89
CA GLU A 233 7.44 16.58 28.32
C GLU A 233 8.66 16.07 29.09
N ARG A 234 9.13 14.87 28.78
CA ARG A 234 10.33 14.29 29.38
C ARG A 234 11.61 15.06 29.06
N LEU A 235 11.77 15.59 27.84
CA LEU A 235 12.90 16.45 27.49
C LEU A 235 12.92 17.71 28.36
N LYS A 236 11.75 18.33 28.57
CA LYS A 236 11.61 19.49 29.44
C LYS A 236 12.01 19.18 30.90
N GLU A 237 11.58 18.04 31.43
CA GLU A 237 11.99 17.57 32.76
C GLU A 237 13.51 17.33 32.87
N LEU A 238 14.12 16.85 31.80
CA LEU A 238 15.57 16.64 31.71
C LEU A 238 16.35 17.93 31.44
N GLY A 239 15.68 19.08 31.31
CA GLY A 239 16.31 20.37 31.02
C GLY A 239 16.87 20.47 29.60
N VAL A 240 16.36 19.68 28.66
CA VAL A 240 16.77 19.72 27.25
C VAL A 240 15.83 20.62 26.47
N GLU A 241 16.40 21.64 25.83
CA GLU A 241 15.64 22.63 25.06
C GLU A 241 15.55 22.26 23.58
N VAL A 242 14.33 22.12 23.07
CA VAL A 242 14.04 21.77 21.66
C VAL A 242 13.91 23.00 20.77
N GLU A 243 13.54 24.15 21.34
CA GLU A 243 13.35 25.38 20.59
C GLU A 243 14.61 25.75 19.79
N GLY A 244 14.40 26.10 18.51
CA GLY A 244 15.46 26.45 17.57
C GLY A 244 16.30 25.28 17.06
N LYS A 245 15.97 24.03 17.39
CA LYS A 245 16.77 22.85 17.02
C LYS A 245 16.07 21.94 16.03
N ILE A 246 16.87 21.09 15.37
CA ILE A 246 16.36 19.98 14.56
C ILE A 246 16.09 18.79 15.49
N ALA A 247 14.86 18.28 15.48
CA ALA A 247 14.48 17.11 16.25
C ALA A 247 14.77 15.83 15.45
N VAL A 248 15.56 14.92 16.00
CA VAL A 248 15.83 13.60 15.41
C VAL A 248 15.00 12.56 16.15
N ALA A 249 13.99 12.01 15.49
CA ALA A 249 13.06 11.04 16.07
C ALA A 249 13.11 9.70 15.32
N ARG A 250 12.89 8.61 16.04
CA ARG A 250 12.63 7.31 15.43
C ARG A 250 11.16 7.13 15.05
N TYR A 251 10.91 6.38 13.98
CA TYR A 251 9.58 5.89 13.61
C TYR A 251 9.00 4.96 14.68
N GLY A 252 7.70 4.66 14.59
CA GLY A 252 6.99 3.81 15.56
C GLY A 252 6.21 4.60 16.62
N ALA A 253 5.49 3.87 17.48
CA ALA A 253 4.62 4.35 18.57
C ALA A 253 3.41 5.24 18.17
N ILE A 254 3.60 6.26 17.34
CA ILE A 254 2.56 7.20 16.89
C ILE A 254 2.69 7.49 15.40
N PHE A 255 1.63 8.03 14.80
CA PHE A 255 1.65 8.45 13.40
C PHE A 255 2.72 9.53 13.16
N ARG A 256 3.48 9.40 12.06
CA ARG A 256 4.66 10.23 11.79
C ARG A 256 4.37 11.73 11.69
N GLY A 257 3.21 12.11 11.17
CA GLY A 257 2.80 13.51 11.13
C GLY A 257 2.63 14.14 12.51
N LEU A 258 2.21 13.36 13.51
CA LEU A 258 2.10 13.85 14.88
C LEU A 258 3.47 14.13 15.51
N LYS A 259 4.51 13.37 15.13
CA LYS A 259 5.90 13.66 15.55
C LYS A 259 6.32 15.05 15.07
N VAL A 260 6.01 15.38 13.82
CA VAL A 260 6.29 16.70 13.22
C VAL A 260 5.47 17.78 13.91
N LYS A 261 4.16 17.54 14.13
CA LYS A 261 3.28 18.46 14.86
C LYS A 261 3.84 18.81 16.24
N PHE A 262 4.17 17.80 17.05
CA PHE A 262 4.64 18.02 18.40
C PHE A 262 6.03 18.67 18.42
N ALA A 263 6.94 18.29 17.52
CA ALA A 263 8.22 18.97 17.39
C ALA A 263 8.03 20.47 17.08
N GLN A 264 7.15 20.80 16.14
CA GLN A 264 6.82 22.17 15.78
C GLN A 264 6.19 22.95 16.95
N GLU A 265 5.27 22.34 17.69
CA GLU A 265 4.66 22.96 18.89
C GLU A 265 5.67 23.24 20.00
N HIS A 266 6.81 22.51 20.02
CA HIS A 266 7.93 22.74 20.93
C HIS A 266 9.06 23.58 20.31
N GLY A 267 8.79 24.26 19.19
CA GLY A 267 9.71 25.23 18.59
C GLY A 267 10.86 24.61 17.78
N ALA A 268 10.80 23.32 17.45
CA ALA A 268 11.77 22.72 16.54
C ALA A 268 11.69 23.39 15.16
N VAL A 269 12.84 23.56 14.51
CA VAL A 269 12.94 24.21 13.19
C VAL A 269 13.05 23.22 12.03
N GLY A 270 13.17 21.93 12.34
CA GLY A 270 13.18 20.85 11.37
C GLY A 270 13.11 19.49 12.05
N VAL A 271 12.78 18.45 11.30
CA VAL A 271 12.65 17.09 11.83
C VAL A 271 13.36 16.07 10.93
N LEU A 272 14.08 15.13 11.54
CA LEU A 272 14.58 13.93 10.87
C LEU A 272 13.88 12.71 11.44
N LEU A 273 13.36 11.85 10.56
CA LEU A 273 12.75 10.58 10.94
C LEU A 273 13.59 9.41 10.41
N TYR A 274 13.96 8.48 11.29
CA TYR A 274 14.66 7.25 10.90
C TYR A 274 13.96 6.02 11.49
N THR A 275 14.19 4.83 10.91
CA THR A 275 13.68 3.59 11.50
C THR A 275 14.79 2.92 12.29
N ASP A 276 14.68 2.89 13.62
CA ASP A 276 15.70 2.29 14.48
C ASP A 276 15.67 0.76 14.35
N PRO A 277 16.81 0.07 14.18
CA PRO A 277 16.84 -1.40 14.12
C PRO A 277 16.21 -2.07 15.34
N GLY A 278 16.18 -1.40 16.51
CA GLY A 278 15.54 -1.94 17.71
C GLY A 278 14.02 -2.11 17.59
N ASP A 279 13.39 -1.49 16.58
CA ASP A 279 11.97 -1.62 16.30
C ASP A 279 11.67 -2.81 15.36
N ASP A 280 12.68 -3.58 14.92
CA ASP A 280 12.54 -4.64 13.92
C ASP A 280 12.18 -6.01 14.52
N GLY A 281 11.70 -6.03 15.77
CA GLY A 281 11.26 -7.26 16.44
C GLY A 281 12.35 -8.32 16.58
N GLY A 282 13.61 -7.91 16.66
CA GLY A 282 14.77 -8.80 16.74
C GLY A 282 15.27 -9.36 15.40
N VAL A 283 14.64 -9.01 14.27
CA VAL A 283 15.08 -9.43 12.93
C VAL A 283 16.17 -8.49 12.41
N THR A 284 17.33 -8.52 13.06
CA THR A 284 18.44 -7.59 12.80
C THR A 284 19.76 -8.33 12.51
N PRO A 285 20.73 -7.67 11.85
CA PRO A 285 22.08 -8.25 11.67
C PRO A 285 22.77 -8.58 12.99
N ALA A 286 22.51 -7.80 14.04
CA ALA A 286 23.04 -8.04 15.38
C ALA A 286 22.61 -9.41 15.94
N ASN A 287 21.43 -9.90 15.52
CA ASN A 287 20.90 -11.22 15.90
C ASN A 287 21.20 -12.31 14.85
N GLY A 288 22.12 -12.06 13.92
CA GLY A 288 22.58 -13.04 12.93
C GLY A 288 21.72 -13.16 11.67
N PHE A 289 20.68 -12.33 11.52
CA PHE A 289 19.89 -12.31 10.30
C PHE A 289 20.62 -11.57 9.18
N LYS A 290 20.63 -12.17 7.99
CA LYS A 290 21.09 -11.47 6.78
C LYS A 290 20.09 -10.37 6.41
N GLN A 291 20.59 -9.24 5.93
CA GLN A 291 19.75 -8.19 5.38
C GLN A 291 19.16 -8.64 4.03
N TYR A 292 18.03 -8.03 3.66
CA TYR A 292 17.52 -8.05 2.29
C TYR A 292 18.66 -7.70 1.32
N PRO A 293 18.79 -8.34 0.15
CA PRO A 293 17.91 -9.38 -0.41
C PRO A 293 18.18 -10.81 0.09
N HIS A 294 19.21 -11.01 0.93
CA HIS A 294 19.67 -12.36 1.33
C HIS A 294 19.07 -12.88 2.64
N GLY A 295 18.19 -12.10 3.28
CA GLY A 295 17.48 -12.48 4.48
C GLY A 295 16.40 -11.45 4.86
N PRO A 296 15.73 -11.68 5.99
CA PRO A 296 14.55 -10.91 6.38
C PRO A 296 14.88 -9.59 7.09
N ALA A 297 16.13 -9.37 7.51
CA ALA A 297 16.49 -8.12 8.16
C ALA A 297 16.43 -6.97 7.14
N ARG A 298 16.01 -5.78 7.61
CA ARG A 298 15.90 -4.60 6.75
C ARG A 298 17.27 -4.24 6.15
N HIS A 299 17.28 -3.80 4.88
CA HIS A 299 18.49 -3.26 4.27
C HIS A 299 18.87 -1.92 4.93
N GLU A 300 20.16 -1.69 5.18
CA GLU A 300 20.60 -0.53 5.98
C GLU A 300 20.34 0.85 5.38
N SER A 301 20.26 0.90 4.05
CA SER A 301 19.94 2.10 3.28
C SER A 301 18.45 2.36 3.09
N SER A 302 17.58 1.45 3.53
CA SER A 302 16.13 1.61 3.32
C SER A 302 15.56 2.81 4.08
N VAL A 303 14.62 3.50 3.43
CA VAL A 303 13.98 4.70 3.98
C VAL A 303 12.47 4.55 3.96
N GLN A 304 11.83 4.86 5.08
CA GLN A 304 10.37 4.90 5.16
C GLN A 304 9.86 6.26 4.67
N ARG A 305 9.31 6.30 3.44
CA ARG A 305 8.48 7.41 2.94
C ARG A 305 7.11 7.41 3.63
N GLY A 306 6.36 8.49 3.50
CA GLY A 306 5.04 8.60 4.11
C GLY A 306 4.50 10.03 4.13
N SER A 307 3.20 10.15 4.42
CA SER A 307 2.57 11.44 4.72
C SER A 307 2.88 11.88 6.15
N VAL A 308 3.21 13.17 6.32
CA VAL A 308 3.29 13.85 7.62
C VAL A 308 2.11 14.81 7.87
N GLN A 309 0.98 14.60 7.20
CA GLN A 309 -0.29 15.22 7.59
C GLN A 309 -0.60 14.91 9.06
N PHE A 310 -1.27 15.78 9.79
CA PHE A 310 -1.50 15.65 11.22
C PHE A 310 -2.66 14.69 11.56
N LEU A 311 -2.75 13.54 10.88
CA LEU A 311 -3.82 12.56 11.06
C LEU A 311 -3.94 12.14 12.53
N GLY A 312 -5.17 12.24 13.06
CA GLY A 312 -5.48 11.99 14.47
C GLY A 312 -5.17 13.16 15.42
N GLY A 313 -4.64 14.27 14.91
CA GLY A 313 -4.40 15.48 15.67
C GLY A 313 -5.64 16.37 15.77
N ILE A 314 -5.78 17.10 16.88
CA ILE A 314 -6.85 18.09 17.04
C ILE A 314 -6.75 19.13 15.92
N GLY A 315 -7.86 19.37 15.21
CA GLY A 315 -7.97 20.32 14.10
C GLY A 315 -7.67 19.72 12.72
N ALA A 316 -7.08 18.53 12.64
CA ALA A 316 -6.78 17.87 11.37
C ALA A 316 -7.89 16.91 10.96
N ALA A 317 -8.19 16.87 9.66
CA ALA A 317 -9.15 15.93 9.08
C ALA A 317 -8.41 14.96 8.13
N PRO A 318 -8.86 13.69 8.03
CA PRO A 318 -8.42 12.81 6.95
C PRO A 318 -8.92 13.34 5.59
N GLY A 319 -8.23 12.95 4.51
CA GLY A 319 -8.53 13.38 3.15
C GLY A 319 -7.68 14.58 2.70
N ASP A 320 -8.15 15.27 1.66
CA ASP A 320 -7.50 16.48 1.12
C ASP A 320 -7.44 17.56 2.21
N PRO A 321 -6.24 18.03 2.61
CA PRO A 321 -6.09 19.01 3.67
C PRO A 321 -6.71 20.38 3.33
N THR A 322 -7.03 20.63 2.06
CA THR A 322 -7.63 21.89 1.59
C THR A 322 -9.15 21.84 1.46
N THR A 323 -9.79 20.66 1.52
CA THR A 323 -11.26 20.54 1.43
C THR A 323 -11.84 19.69 2.58
N PRO A 324 -11.57 20.04 3.85
CA PRO A 324 -12.03 19.23 4.98
C PRO A 324 -13.55 19.22 5.06
N GLY A 325 -14.12 18.01 4.99
CA GLY A 325 -15.57 17.77 5.16
C GLY A 325 -16.39 17.71 3.87
N TYR A 326 -15.78 17.88 2.69
CA TYR A 326 -16.47 17.77 1.40
C TYR A 326 -15.54 17.23 0.30
N ALA A 327 -16.12 16.73 -0.79
CA ALA A 327 -15.38 16.12 -1.88
C ALA A 327 -14.62 17.16 -2.71
N SER A 328 -13.36 16.86 -3.03
CA SER A 328 -12.51 17.67 -3.91
C SER A 328 -12.85 17.41 -5.39
N LYS A 329 -14.05 17.83 -5.82
CA LYS A 329 -14.54 17.61 -7.20
C LYS A 329 -14.94 18.91 -7.88
N GLY A 330 -14.30 19.20 -9.02
CA GLY A 330 -14.58 20.39 -9.80
C GLY A 330 -14.09 21.66 -9.09
N ASP A 331 -14.76 22.77 -9.35
CA ASP A 331 -14.43 24.06 -8.74
C ASP A 331 -15.00 24.12 -7.31
N VAL A 332 -14.16 23.86 -6.33
CA VAL A 332 -14.50 23.87 -4.91
C VAL A 332 -13.64 24.87 -4.16
N GLU A 333 -14.22 25.52 -3.15
CA GLU A 333 -13.47 26.37 -2.24
C GLU A 333 -12.40 25.54 -1.52
N ARG A 334 -11.19 26.11 -1.36
CA ARG A 334 -10.06 25.45 -0.71
C ARG A 334 -9.55 26.30 0.46
N LYS A 335 -9.32 25.65 1.58
CA LYS A 335 -8.84 26.25 2.83
C LYS A 335 -7.31 26.17 2.92
N ASP A 336 -6.75 26.99 3.80
CA ASP A 336 -5.36 26.86 4.23
C ASP A 336 -5.14 25.46 4.84
N PRO A 337 -4.17 24.68 4.35
CA PRO A 337 -3.97 23.30 4.79
C PRO A 337 -3.23 23.19 6.14
N HIS A 338 -2.70 24.27 6.71
CA HIS A 338 -1.76 24.21 7.84
C HIS A 338 -2.37 23.85 9.19
N ASP A 339 -3.70 23.74 9.29
CA ASP A 339 -4.34 23.06 10.42
C ASP A 339 -4.13 21.53 10.36
N SER A 340 -3.84 21.01 9.15
CA SER A 340 -3.64 19.60 8.85
C SER A 340 -2.22 19.24 8.43
N ILE A 341 -1.32 20.20 8.12
CA ILE A 341 0.05 19.91 7.67
C ILE A 341 1.11 20.78 8.34
N GLY A 342 2.37 20.33 8.29
CA GLY A 342 3.52 21.01 8.92
C GLY A 342 3.91 22.33 8.28
N LYS A 343 4.63 23.16 9.06
CA LYS A 343 5.25 24.43 8.67
C LYS A 343 6.79 24.38 8.76
N ILE A 344 7.35 23.24 9.17
CA ILE A 344 8.79 23.01 9.29
C ILE A 344 9.24 21.91 8.32
N PRO A 345 10.47 21.98 7.79
CA PRO A 345 10.99 20.96 6.90
C PRO A 345 11.25 19.65 7.63
N VAL A 346 11.03 18.55 6.93
CA VAL A 346 11.23 17.20 7.47
C VAL A 346 11.79 16.28 6.39
N LEU A 347 12.74 15.42 6.77
CA LEU A 347 13.28 14.38 5.89
C LEU A 347 13.21 13.00 6.55
N PRO A 348 12.86 11.95 5.79
CA PRO A 348 13.09 10.59 6.20
C PRO A 348 14.52 10.17 5.84
N ILE A 349 15.19 9.47 6.73
CA ILE A 349 16.55 8.97 6.52
C ILE A 349 16.67 7.51 6.95
N SER A 350 17.65 6.83 6.38
CA SER A 350 17.96 5.45 6.73
C SER A 350 18.71 5.38 8.06
N TYR A 351 18.74 4.19 8.69
CA TYR A 351 19.55 4.04 9.90
C TYR A 351 21.05 4.07 9.60
N ARG A 352 21.47 3.73 8.37
CA ARG A 352 22.84 3.96 7.90
C ARG A 352 23.23 5.43 7.98
N GLU A 353 22.33 6.32 7.54
CA GLU A 353 22.58 7.76 7.45
C GLU A 353 22.53 8.46 8.81
N VAL A 354 21.62 8.04 9.69
CA VAL A 354 21.49 8.64 11.02
C VAL A 354 22.64 8.24 11.97
N LYS A 355 23.29 7.08 11.74
CA LYS A 355 24.38 6.56 12.55
C LYS A 355 25.54 7.56 12.75
N PRO A 356 26.18 8.11 11.70
CA PRO A 356 27.25 9.11 11.87
C PRO A 356 26.76 10.43 12.50
N ILE A 357 25.48 10.77 12.37
CA ILE A 357 24.86 11.98 12.94
C ILE A 357 24.67 11.82 14.45
N LEU A 358 24.00 10.75 14.89
CA LEU A 358 23.73 10.52 16.31
C LEU A 358 24.98 10.11 17.09
N ALA A 359 25.95 9.46 16.46
CA ALA A 359 27.24 9.17 17.09
C ALA A 359 27.97 10.44 17.59
N LYS A 360 27.76 11.61 16.96
CA LYS A 360 28.32 12.89 17.45
C LYS A 360 27.70 13.38 18.74
N LEU A 361 26.57 12.83 19.17
CA LEU A 361 25.99 13.15 20.46
C LEU A 361 26.61 12.33 21.59
N ASN A 362 27.38 11.27 21.32
CA ASN A 362 27.99 10.44 22.35
C ASN A 362 28.84 11.28 23.33
N GLY A 363 28.52 11.19 24.62
CA GLY A 363 29.18 11.95 25.68
C GLY A 363 28.83 13.45 25.71
N LYS A 364 27.84 13.89 24.92
CA LYS A 364 27.39 15.28 24.83
C LYS A 364 25.94 15.40 25.29
N GLY A 365 25.62 16.44 26.06
CA GLY A 365 24.28 16.63 26.61
C GLY A 365 23.86 15.53 27.58
N VAL A 366 22.54 15.39 27.77
CA VAL A 366 21.95 14.46 28.74
C VAL A 366 21.92 13.04 28.18
N LYS A 367 22.31 12.04 28.97
CA LYS A 367 22.15 10.64 28.57
C LYS A 367 20.66 10.26 28.63
N ALA A 368 20.13 9.68 27.55
CA ALA A 368 18.73 9.33 27.47
C ALA A 368 18.35 8.25 28.50
N PRO A 369 17.09 8.26 28.97
CA PRO A 369 16.54 7.17 29.77
C PRO A 369 16.72 5.79 29.09
N LYS A 370 16.74 4.72 29.88
CA LYS A 370 17.05 3.36 29.35
C LYS A 370 16.03 2.91 28.31
N GLU A 371 14.77 3.27 28.51
CA GLU A 371 13.63 2.97 27.64
C GLU A 371 13.65 3.73 26.30
N TRP A 372 14.53 4.72 26.15
CA TRP A 372 14.74 5.43 24.88
C TRP A 372 15.79 4.79 24.00
N ARG A 373 16.48 3.75 24.50
CA ARG A 373 17.47 3.01 23.72
C ARG A 373 16.79 2.19 22.63
N GLY A 374 17.45 2.09 21.50
CA GLY A 374 17.18 1.16 20.42
C GLY A 374 18.42 0.29 20.16
N GLU A 375 18.61 -0.12 18.91
CA GLU A 375 19.73 -0.98 18.49
C GLU A 375 20.62 -0.32 17.43
N LEU A 376 20.67 1.02 17.40
CA LEU A 376 21.57 1.74 16.50
C LEU A 376 23.04 1.61 16.97
N GLU A 377 23.82 0.83 16.23
CA GLU A 377 25.23 0.58 16.53
C GLU A 377 26.06 1.88 16.59
N GLY A 378 26.94 2.02 17.58
CA GLY A 378 27.85 3.15 17.72
C GLY A 378 27.22 4.42 18.30
N TYR A 379 25.96 4.38 18.72
CA TYR A 379 25.27 5.47 19.41
C TYR A 379 24.92 5.07 20.85
N ASP A 380 25.41 5.85 21.82
CA ASP A 380 25.22 5.61 23.26
C ASP A 380 23.94 6.24 23.81
N TYR A 381 23.04 6.71 22.93
CA TYR A 381 21.77 7.34 23.25
C TYR A 381 21.91 8.56 24.16
N HIS A 382 22.82 9.48 23.78
CA HIS A 382 22.87 10.82 24.36
C HIS A 382 21.96 11.76 23.57
N ILE A 383 21.15 12.54 24.29
CA ILE A 383 20.11 13.41 23.71
C ILE A 383 20.72 14.58 22.94
N GLY A 384 21.92 15.01 23.31
CA GLY A 384 22.49 16.27 22.84
C GLY A 384 21.92 17.49 23.57
N PRO A 385 22.07 18.70 23.00
CA PRO A 385 22.79 18.98 21.76
C PRO A 385 24.30 18.78 21.89
N ASN A 386 24.99 18.75 20.75
CA ASN A 386 26.45 18.92 20.68
C ASN A 386 26.76 20.27 20.04
N THR A 387 27.46 21.16 20.75
CA THR A 387 27.80 22.51 20.28
C THR A 387 28.85 22.53 19.17
N ASP A 388 29.58 21.44 18.97
CA ASP A 388 30.66 21.34 18.00
C ASP A 388 30.16 21.03 16.58
N VAL A 389 28.87 20.69 16.43
CA VAL A 389 28.27 20.28 15.16
C VAL A 389 26.83 20.78 15.01
N GLU A 390 26.41 20.96 13.76
CA GLU A 390 25.05 21.33 13.39
C GLU A 390 24.58 20.49 12.21
N LEU A 391 23.27 20.41 12.01
CA LEU A 391 22.68 19.82 10.82
C LEU A 391 22.16 20.93 9.92
N ASN A 392 22.50 20.86 8.64
CA ASN A 392 21.82 21.59 7.59
C ASN A 392 20.80 20.65 6.93
N LEU A 393 19.52 20.96 7.08
CA LEU A 393 18.39 20.23 6.55
C LEU A 393 17.71 21.09 5.48
N TYR A 394 17.74 20.61 4.23
CA TYR A 394 17.07 21.20 3.10
C TYR A 394 16.00 20.25 2.55
N SER A 395 14.77 20.75 2.43
CA SER A 395 13.66 20.06 1.80
C SER A 395 12.93 21.01 0.86
N ASN A 396 12.71 20.58 -0.37
CA ASN A 396 11.92 21.30 -1.35
C ASN A 396 10.99 20.33 -2.08
N GLN A 397 9.71 20.65 -2.06
CA GLN A 397 8.62 19.88 -2.63
C GLN A 397 7.75 20.80 -3.48
N THR A 398 7.19 20.22 -4.55
CA THR A 398 6.13 20.86 -5.32
C THR A 398 4.78 20.52 -4.71
N PHE A 399 3.98 21.53 -4.39
CA PHE A 399 2.60 21.38 -3.96
C PHE A 399 1.65 21.80 -5.07
N LYS A 400 0.74 20.91 -5.47
CA LYS A 400 -0.19 21.18 -6.56
C LYS A 400 -1.48 20.39 -6.44
N ILE A 401 -2.53 20.93 -7.03
CA ILE A 401 -3.77 20.18 -7.26
C ILE A 401 -3.51 19.15 -8.35
N THR A 402 -3.71 17.87 -8.04
CA THR A 402 -3.46 16.74 -8.93
C THR A 402 -4.68 15.81 -8.97
N PRO A 403 -5.12 15.37 -10.15
CA PRO A 403 -6.19 14.39 -10.24
C PRO A 403 -5.75 13.04 -9.65
N LEU A 404 -6.53 12.53 -8.70
CA LEU A 404 -6.47 11.16 -8.18
C LEU A 404 -7.67 10.38 -8.68
N TRP A 405 -7.46 9.10 -8.94
CA TRP A 405 -8.45 8.24 -9.61
C TRP A 405 -8.81 7.03 -8.76
N ASN A 406 -10.07 6.97 -8.34
CA ASN A 406 -10.65 5.78 -7.77
C ASN A 406 -11.20 4.90 -8.90
N VAL A 407 -10.98 3.59 -8.80
CA VAL A 407 -11.56 2.62 -9.73
C VAL A 407 -12.62 1.83 -8.98
N TYR A 408 -13.83 1.84 -9.49
CA TYR A 408 -14.96 1.09 -8.93
C TYR A 408 -15.32 -0.05 -9.88
N GLY A 409 -15.57 -1.23 -9.33
CA GLY A 409 -16.19 -2.34 -10.02
C GLY A 409 -17.48 -2.72 -9.27
N LYS A 410 -18.61 -2.67 -9.96
CA LYS A 410 -19.93 -2.91 -9.37
C LYS A 410 -20.51 -4.24 -9.83
N ILE A 411 -21.03 -5.01 -8.87
CA ILE A 411 -21.97 -6.10 -9.12
C ILE A 411 -23.31 -5.64 -8.57
N GLU A 412 -24.33 -5.59 -9.42
CA GLU A 412 -25.67 -5.19 -8.99
C GLU A 412 -26.34 -6.35 -8.23
N GLY A 413 -26.64 -6.10 -6.96
CA GLY A 413 -27.42 -7.01 -6.12
C GLY A 413 -28.92 -6.85 -6.30
N GLU A 414 -29.68 -7.72 -5.64
CA GLU A 414 -31.14 -7.72 -5.73
C GLU A 414 -31.79 -6.53 -5.02
N LYS A 415 -31.30 -6.12 -3.85
CA LYS A 415 -31.72 -4.85 -3.23
C LYS A 415 -30.73 -3.74 -3.55
N LYS A 416 -31.25 -2.69 -4.19
CA LYS A 416 -30.46 -1.60 -4.77
C LYS A 416 -30.14 -0.46 -3.79
N ASP A 417 -30.78 -0.47 -2.62
CA ASP A 417 -30.62 0.50 -1.53
C ASP A 417 -29.55 0.08 -0.51
N GLU A 418 -28.92 -1.08 -0.70
CA GLU A 418 -27.86 -1.61 0.15
C GLU A 418 -26.57 -1.79 -0.66
N VAL A 419 -25.42 -1.59 -0.01
CA VAL A 419 -24.10 -1.74 -0.63
C VAL A 419 -23.11 -2.41 0.33
N ILE A 420 -22.32 -3.33 -0.21
CA ILE A 420 -21.12 -3.86 0.43
C ILE A 420 -19.93 -3.28 -0.31
N VAL A 421 -19.03 -2.61 0.42
CA VAL A 421 -17.83 -2.00 -0.16
C VAL A 421 -16.61 -2.81 0.27
N ILE A 422 -15.91 -3.37 -0.71
CA ILE A 422 -14.59 -4.00 -0.52
C ILE A 422 -13.58 -3.09 -1.22
N GLY A 423 -12.62 -2.56 -0.47
CA GLY A 423 -11.70 -1.56 -0.97
C GLY A 423 -10.26 -1.85 -0.57
N ASN A 424 -9.34 -1.49 -1.46
CA ASN A 424 -7.90 -1.43 -1.23
C ASN A 424 -7.35 -0.25 -2.03
N HIS A 425 -6.39 0.49 -1.47
CA HIS A 425 -5.72 1.56 -2.22
C HIS A 425 -4.72 0.96 -3.22
N ARG A 426 -4.39 1.70 -4.28
CA ARG A 426 -3.53 1.22 -5.37
C ARG A 426 -2.20 1.98 -5.45
N ASP A 427 -2.20 3.22 -5.01
CA ASP A 427 -1.01 4.07 -5.00
C ASP A 427 0.07 3.54 -4.05
N ALA A 428 1.33 3.63 -4.48
CA ALA A 428 2.50 3.22 -3.69
C ALA A 428 3.59 4.28 -3.72
N TRP A 429 4.43 4.32 -2.69
CA TRP A 429 5.51 5.31 -2.56
C TRP A 429 6.66 5.13 -3.56
N ILE A 430 6.86 3.91 -4.05
CA ILE A 430 7.95 3.53 -4.95
C ILE A 430 7.44 2.53 -5.99
N LYS A 431 8.21 2.32 -7.06
CA LYS A 431 8.17 1.06 -7.82
C LYS A 431 8.55 -0.07 -6.86
N GLY A 432 7.79 -1.16 -6.87
CA GLY A 432 7.79 -2.12 -5.78
C GLY A 432 6.55 -1.94 -4.90
N GLY A 433 6.69 -1.92 -3.58
CA GLY A 433 5.51 -1.83 -2.68
C GLY A 433 4.69 -3.12 -2.63
N ALA A 434 5.36 -4.28 -2.72
CA ALA A 434 4.72 -5.59 -2.71
C ALA A 434 3.86 -5.82 -1.45
N GLY A 435 4.34 -5.36 -0.29
CA GLY A 435 3.57 -5.41 0.96
C GLY A 435 2.42 -4.40 0.99
N ASP A 436 2.72 -3.13 0.68
CA ASP A 436 1.79 -2.00 0.78
C ASP A 436 1.80 -1.18 -0.54
N PRO A 437 0.67 -1.13 -1.29
CA PRO A 437 -0.59 -1.87 -1.09
C PRO A 437 -0.71 -3.17 -1.88
N ASN A 438 0.27 -3.50 -2.71
CA ASN A 438 0.04 -4.33 -3.89
C ASN A 438 -0.39 -5.77 -3.56
N SER A 439 -0.06 -6.27 -2.36
CA SER A 439 -0.61 -7.53 -1.82
C SER A 439 -2.13 -7.50 -1.71
N GLY A 440 -2.71 -6.42 -1.19
CA GLY A 440 -4.15 -6.22 -1.09
C GLY A 440 -4.80 -5.97 -2.46
N SER A 441 -4.13 -5.23 -3.36
CA SER A 441 -4.64 -4.97 -4.70
C SER A 441 -4.71 -6.27 -5.51
N ALA A 442 -3.71 -7.13 -5.37
CA ALA A 442 -3.69 -8.46 -5.98
C ALA A 442 -4.85 -9.33 -5.49
N VAL A 443 -5.13 -9.33 -4.17
CA VAL A 443 -6.27 -10.04 -3.59
C VAL A 443 -7.60 -9.48 -4.09
N LEU A 444 -7.73 -8.15 -4.21
CA LEU A 444 -8.95 -7.51 -4.70
C LEU A 444 -9.28 -7.92 -6.15
N ILE A 445 -8.27 -8.03 -7.01
CA ILE A 445 -8.44 -8.53 -8.39
C ILE A 445 -8.90 -10.00 -8.41
N GLU A 446 -8.33 -10.85 -7.55
CA GLU A 446 -8.77 -12.26 -7.45
C GLU A 446 -10.20 -12.40 -6.89
N ILE A 447 -10.58 -11.57 -5.92
CA ILE A 447 -11.96 -11.51 -5.42
C ILE A 447 -12.90 -11.10 -6.57
N ALA A 448 -12.56 -10.07 -7.34
CA ALA A 448 -13.35 -9.65 -8.49
C ALA A 448 -13.52 -10.79 -9.52
N ARG A 449 -12.45 -11.54 -9.79
CA ARG A 449 -12.50 -12.72 -10.67
C ARG A 449 -13.46 -13.80 -10.16
N ALA A 450 -13.34 -14.19 -8.90
CA ALA A 450 -14.18 -15.23 -8.31
C ALA A 450 -15.65 -14.82 -8.25
N LEU A 451 -15.94 -13.58 -7.87
CA LEU A 451 -17.30 -13.03 -7.89
C LEU A 451 -17.85 -12.93 -9.33
N GLY A 452 -16.98 -12.67 -10.30
CA GLY A 452 -17.30 -12.73 -11.73
C GLY A 452 -17.77 -14.12 -12.17
N GLU A 453 -17.08 -15.18 -11.75
CA GLU A 453 -17.50 -16.57 -12.01
C GLU A 453 -18.83 -16.91 -11.32
N LEU A 454 -19.02 -16.47 -10.07
CA LEU A 454 -20.29 -16.63 -9.37
C LEU A 454 -21.44 -15.90 -10.08
N LYS A 455 -21.20 -14.69 -10.60
CA LYS A 455 -22.19 -13.97 -11.42
C LYS A 455 -22.54 -14.74 -12.70
N LYS A 456 -21.56 -15.37 -13.35
CA LYS A 456 -21.75 -16.18 -14.57
C LYS A 456 -22.53 -17.47 -14.32
N SER A 457 -22.53 -18.01 -13.09
CA SER A 457 -23.38 -19.17 -12.74
C SER A 457 -24.88 -18.81 -12.68
N GLY A 458 -25.21 -17.52 -12.75
CA GLY A 458 -26.58 -17.03 -12.64
C GLY A 458 -26.95 -16.59 -11.22
N TYR A 459 -26.01 -16.69 -10.26
CA TYR A 459 -26.23 -16.29 -8.88
C TYR A 459 -26.75 -14.85 -8.77
N LYS A 460 -27.81 -14.69 -7.99
CA LYS A 460 -28.37 -13.39 -7.64
C LYS A 460 -27.79 -12.99 -6.30
N PHE A 461 -27.07 -11.88 -6.26
CA PHE A 461 -26.41 -11.41 -5.05
C PHE A 461 -27.44 -10.78 -4.11
N PRO A 462 -27.75 -11.42 -2.97
CA PRO A 462 -28.68 -10.85 -2.02
C PRO A 462 -27.99 -9.72 -1.24
N THR A 463 -28.75 -8.73 -0.83
CA THR A 463 -28.35 -7.76 0.20
C THR A 463 -29.28 -7.93 1.41
N HIS A 464 -28.79 -7.66 2.62
CA HIS A 464 -28.82 -8.46 3.84
C HIS A 464 -30.17 -9.06 4.33
N ASN A 465 -30.10 -10.35 4.69
CA ASN A 465 -30.74 -11.05 5.83
C ASN A 465 -30.03 -12.40 6.14
N ASN A 466 -29.12 -12.89 5.27
CA ASN A 466 -28.41 -14.17 5.43
C ASN A 466 -26.88 -14.09 5.51
N LEU A 467 -26.27 -12.92 5.73
CA LEU A 467 -24.80 -12.84 5.95
C LEU A 467 -24.38 -13.37 7.34
N ALA A 468 -25.32 -13.66 8.24
CA ALA A 468 -25.04 -14.35 9.50
C ALA A 468 -24.78 -15.87 9.33
N GLU A 469 -24.96 -16.40 8.12
CA GLU A 469 -24.68 -17.80 7.75
C GLU A 469 -23.45 -17.94 6.82
N LEU A 470 -22.76 -16.82 6.52
CA LEU A 470 -21.49 -16.74 5.79
C LEU A 470 -20.34 -16.47 6.77
#